data_AF-A0A7Y3L0A5-F1
#
_entry.id   AF-A0A7Y3L0A5-F1
#
_cell.length_a   1.000
_cell.length_b   1.000
_cell.length_c   1.000
_cell.angle_alpha   90.00
_cell.angle_beta   90.00
_cell.angle_gamma   90.00
#
_symmetry.space_group_name_H-M   'P 1'
#
loop_
_entity.id
_entity.type
_entity.pdbx_description
1 polymer ?
#
loop_
_entity_poly.entity_id
_entity_poly.type
_entity_poly.pdbx_seq_one_letter_code
_entity_poly.pdbx_strand_id
1 'polypeptide(L)'
;MKTTARLAALLLAVALGSWLALRKAPAQWQGVDATVVERFARQAGRGARRPYIDTDRGDMLLFVFLLAGISGGFLGGYCFRELFGPGRERPHV
;
A
#
# COMPACT_ATOMS: atom_id res chain seq x y z
N MET A 1 20.52 -32.85 9.35
CA MET A 1 21.46 -31.76 8.96
C MET A 1 21.72 -31.68 7.46
N LYS A 2 21.91 -32.78 6.72
CA LYS A 2 22.15 -32.73 5.26
C LYS A 2 20.89 -32.38 4.44
N THR A 3 19.72 -32.84 4.88
CA THR A 3 18.42 -32.54 4.24
C THR A 3 17.99 -31.09 4.42
N THR A 4 18.19 -30.53 5.61
CA THR A 4 17.95 -29.11 5.91
C THR A 4 18.84 -28.19 5.08
N ALA A 5 20.11 -28.55 4.89
CA ALA A 5 21.04 -27.79 4.04
C ALA A 5 20.61 -27.80 2.55
N ARG A 6 20.09 -28.93 2.05
CA ARG A 6 19.59 -29.04 0.66
C ARG A 6 18.33 -28.20 0.44
N LEU A 7 17.41 -28.19 1.40
CA LEU A 7 16.20 -27.36 1.35
C LEU A 7 16.55 -25.87 1.40
N ALA A 8 17.48 -25.48 2.28
CA ALA A 8 17.96 -24.11 2.34
C ALA A 8 18.61 -23.67 1.01
N ALA A 9 19.46 -24.51 0.42
CA ALA A 9 20.07 -24.22 -0.88
C ALA A 9 19.04 -24.11 -2.02
N LEU A 10 18.01 -24.96 -2.02
CA LEU A 10 16.92 -24.90 -3.00
C LEU A 10 16.12 -23.59 -2.86
N LEU A 11 15.77 -23.21 -1.63
CA LEU A 11 15.06 -21.95 -1.37
C LEU A 11 15.89 -20.74 -1.79
N LEU A 12 17.21 -20.77 -1.54
CA LEU A 12 18.11 -19.69 -1.93
C LEU A 12 18.24 -19.59 -3.46
N ALA A 13 18.28 -20.72 -4.16
CA ALA A 13 18.30 -20.76 -5.62
C ALA A 13 17.00 -20.24 -6.24
N VAL A 14 15.84 -20.57 -5.66
CA VAL A 14 14.54 -20.05 -6.10
C VAL A 14 14.47 -18.54 -5.87
N ALA A 15 14.85 -18.05 -4.68
CA ALA A 15 14.85 -16.63 -4.38
C ALA A 15 15.77 -15.84 -5.33
N LEU A 16 16.96 -16.38 -5.62
CA LEU A 16 17.91 -15.77 -6.55
C LEU A 16 17.37 -15.78 -7.99
N GLY A 17 16.77 -16.89 -8.43
CA GLY A 17 16.13 -17.01 -9.73
C GLY A 17 14.98 -16.03 -9.91
N SER A 18 14.10 -15.90 -8.91
CA SER A 18 13.02 -14.92 -8.89
C SER A 18 13.55 -13.48 -8.93
N TRP A 19 14.59 -13.18 -8.15
CA TRP A 19 15.22 -11.85 -8.15
C TRP A 19 15.79 -11.47 -9.53
N LEU A 20 16.48 -12.41 -10.19
CA LEU A 20 17.00 -12.22 -11.55
C LEU A 20 15.90 -12.08 -12.60
N ALA A 21 14.81 -12.84 -12.46
CA ALA A 21 13.66 -12.76 -13.35
C ALA A 21 12.94 -11.41 -13.24
N LEU A 22 12.71 -10.91 -12.02
CA LEU A 22 12.10 -9.60 -11.78
C LEU A 22 12.97 -8.45 -12.30
N ARG A 23 14.30 -8.58 -12.25
CA ARG A 23 15.25 -7.59 -12.82
C ARG A 23 15.18 -7.49 -14.35
N LYS A 24 14.87 -8.60 -15.02
CA LYS A 24 14.80 -8.68 -16.49
C LYS A 24 13.41 -8.44 -17.05
N ALA A 25 12.36 -8.44 -16.23
CA ALA A 25 10.99 -8.23 -16.67
C ALA A 25 10.84 -6.84 -17.31
N PRO A 26 10.68 -6.75 -18.64
CA PRO A 26 10.51 -5.48 -19.32
C PRO A 26 9.01 -5.21 -19.44
N ALA A 27 8.43 -4.61 -18.41
CA ALA A 27 7.17 -3.85 -18.54
C ALA A 27 6.82 -3.25 -17.18
N GLN A 28 7.24 -2.00 -16.97
CA GLN A 28 6.47 -1.13 -16.10
C GLN A 28 5.07 -1.03 -16.72
N TRP A 29 4.08 -1.65 -16.07
CA TRP A 29 2.69 -1.53 -16.49
C TRP A 29 2.35 -0.04 -16.47
N GLN A 30 2.21 0.58 -17.66
CA GLN A 30 2.02 2.04 -17.79
C GLN A 30 0.62 2.50 -17.35
N GLY A 31 -0.24 1.58 -16.92
CA GLY A 31 -1.61 1.85 -16.53
C GLY A 31 -2.56 1.70 -17.71
N VAL A 32 -3.81 1.31 -17.41
CA VAL A 32 -4.89 1.26 -18.40
C VAL A 32 -5.17 2.65 -18.98
N ASP A 33 -4.94 3.68 -18.17
CA ASP A 33 -5.17 5.10 -18.48
C ASP A 33 -4.37 5.58 -19.70
N ALA A 34 -3.07 5.26 -19.76
CA ALA A 34 -2.20 5.63 -20.87
C ALA A 34 -2.62 4.96 -22.20
N THR A 35 -3.10 3.72 -22.14
CA THR A 35 -3.36 2.93 -23.36
C THR A 35 -4.74 3.21 -23.96
N VAL A 36 -5.73 3.53 -23.11
CA VAL A 36 -7.14 3.63 -23.51
C VAL A 36 -7.66 5.06 -23.41
N VAL A 37 -7.50 5.71 -22.26
CA VAL A 37 -8.15 7.00 -21.97
C VAL A 37 -7.55 8.11 -22.81
N GLU A 38 -6.24 8.10 -23.02
CA GLU A 38 -5.56 9.11 -23.86
C GLU A 38 -6.03 9.06 -25.33
N ARG A 39 -6.33 7.85 -25.85
CA ARG A 39 -6.80 7.67 -27.23
C ARG A 39 -8.19 8.28 -27.43
N PHE A 40 -9.09 8.08 -26.46
CA PHE A 40 -10.44 8.65 -26.50
C PHE A 40 -10.44 10.17 -26.22
N ALA A 41 -9.58 10.65 -25.32
CA ALA A 41 -9.45 12.07 -25.00
C ALA A 41 -8.97 12.90 -26.20
N ARG A 42 -8.03 12.37 -27.00
CA ARG A 42 -7.59 13.00 -28.26
C ARG A 42 -8.70 13.02 -29.30
N GLN A 43 -9.48 11.95 -29.43
CA GLN A 43 -10.63 11.92 -30.36
C GLN A 43 -11.73 12.92 -29.97
N ALA A 44 -11.89 13.21 -28.68
CA ALA A 44 -12.84 14.19 -28.17
C ALA A 44 -12.32 15.65 -28.16
N GLY A 45 -11.12 15.93 -28.71
CA GLY A 45 -10.54 17.27 -28.77
C GLY A 45 -10.15 17.86 -27.41
N ARG A 46 -10.15 17.06 -26.34
CA ARG A 46 -9.76 17.46 -24.98
C ARG A 46 -8.47 16.75 -24.63
N GLY A 47 -7.35 17.29 -25.08
CA GLY A 47 -6.02 16.75 -24.77
C GLY A 47 -5.82 16.60 -23.26
N ALA A 48 -5.13 15.53 -22.85
CA ALA A 48 -4.86 15.21 -21.46
C ALA A 48 -4.21 16.41 -20.76
N ARG A 49 -4.97 17.03 -19.86
CA ARG A 49 -4.52 18.16 -19.07
C ARG A 49 -3.78 17.62 -17.85
N ARG A 50 -2.62 18.19 -17.50
CA ARG A 50 -1.94 17.83 -16.25
C ARG A 50 -2.91 18.01 -15.08
N PRO A 51 -2.98 17.04 -14.14
CA PRO A 51 -3.71 17.21 -12.89
C PRO A 51 -3.26 18.51 -12.23
N TYR A 52 -4.20 19.30 -11.73
CA TYR A 52 -3.87 20.51 -10.97
C TYR A 52 -3.25 20.17 -9.61
N ILE A 53 -3.52 18.97 -9.11
CA ILE A 53 -3.05 18.44 -7.83
C ILE A 53 -2.59 17.01 -8.09
N ASP A 54 -1.30 16.74 -7.91
CA ASP A 54 -0.70 15.41 -8.04
C ASP A 54 -0.98 14.60 -6.77
N THR A 55 -2.22 14.10 -6.62
CA THR A 55 -2.62 13.29 -5.45
C THR A 55 -1.91 11.94 -5.37
N ASP A 56 -1.39 11.46 -6.51
CA ASP A 56 -0.75 10.14 -6.64
C ASP A 56 0.74 10.15 -6.29
N ARG A 57 1.36 11.33 -6.13
CA ARG A 57 2.76 11.44 -5.71
C ARG A 57 2.84 11.69 -4.21
N GLY A 58 3.20 10.64 -3.49
CA GLY A 58 3.93 10.61 -2.21
C GLY A 58 3.56 11.59 -1.10
N ASP A 59 3.70 12.89 -1.34
CA ASP A 59 3.68 13.93 -0.32
C ASP A 59 2.26 14.21 0.22
N MET A 60 1.26 14.31 -0.66
CA MET A 60 -0.14 14.44 -0.23
C MET A 60 -0.64 13.19 0.49
N LEU A 61 -0.29 12.01 -0.02
CA LEU A 61 -0.66 10.74 0.62
C LEU A 61 -0.02 10.62 2.00
N LEU A 62 1.27 10.96 2.13
CA LEU A 62 2.00 10.95 3.39
C LEU A 62 1.41 11.97 4.38
N PHE A 63 1.03 13.14 3.90
CA PHE A 63 0.37 14.16 4.72
C PHE A 63 -0.98 13.70 5.26
N VAL A 64 -1.83 13.11 4.43
CA VAL A 64 -3.13 12.56 4.88
C VAL A 64 -2.93 11.38 5.82
N PHE A 65 -1.95 10.52 5.55
CA PHE A 65 -1.59 9.41 6.43
C PHE A 65 -1.14 9.91 7.80
N LEU A 66 -0.32 10.95 7.85
CA LEU A 66 0.11 11.59 9.09
C LEU A 66 -1.08 12.16 9.86
N LEU A 67 -1.98 12.89 9.20
CA LEU A 67 -3.19 13.45 9.81
C LEU A 67 -4.10 12.36 10.38
N ALA A 68 -4.29 11.26 9.65
CA ALA A 68 -5.06 10.12 10.11
C ALA A 68 -4.40 9.44 11.33
N GLY A 69 -3.07 9.28 11.31
CA GLY A 69 -2.31 8.71 12.43
C GLY A 69 -2.39 9.57 13.69
N ILE A 70 -2.25 10.89 13.56
CA ILE A 70 -2.40 11.84 14.67
C ILE A 70 -3.83 11.73 15.22
N SER A 71 -4.84 11.86 14.37
CA SER A 71 -6.25 11.85 14.78
C SER A 71 -6.62 10.53 15.46
N GLY A 72 -6.23 9.39 14.86
CA GLY A 72 -6.48 8.05 15.40
C GLY A 72 -5.72 7.77 16.69
N GLY A 73 -4.46 8.22 16.79
CA GLY A 73 -3.66 8.10 18.01
C GLY A 73 -4.25 8.92 19.17
N PHE A 74 -4.69 10.14 18.91
CA PHE A 74 -5.34 10.99 19.92
C PHE A 74 -6.71 10.43 20.34
N LEU A 75 -7.57 10.02 19.40
CA LEU A 75 -8.87 9.42 19.74
C LEU A 75 -8.70 8.10 20.48
N GLY A 76 -7.81 7.22 20.00
CA GLY A 76 -7.53 5.94 20.64
C GLY A 76 -6.93 6.11 22.04
N GLY A 77 -6.05 7.10 22.23
CA GLY A 77 -5.50 7.46 23.53
C GLY A 77 -6.56 8.05 24.48
N TYR A 78 -7.44 8.91 23.98
CA TYR A 78 -8.52 9.50 24.79
C TYR A 78 -9.55 8.44 25.23
N CYS A 79 -9.95 7.57 24.32
CA CYS A 79 -10.88 6.46 24.58
C CYS A 79 -10.20 5.23 25.19
N PHE A 80 -8.90 5.28 25.51
CA PHE A 80 -8.12 4.13 26.00
C PHE A 80 -8.79 3.42 27.18
N ARG A 81 -9.38 4.21 28.09
CA ARG A 81 -10.00 3.69 29.31
C ARG A 81 -11.39 3.09 29.08
N GLU A 82 -12.07 3.43 28.00
CA GLU A 82 -13.31 2.79 27.58
C GLU A 82 -13.05 1.52 26.74
N LEU A 83 -11.98 1.51 25.93
CA LEU A 83 -11.58 0.33 25.16
C LEU A 83 -10.93 -0.76 26.03
N PHE A 84 -10.14 -0.38 27.03
CA PHE A 84 -9.31 -1.31 27.82
C PHE A 84 -9.53 -1.21 29.33
N GLY A 85 -10.52 -0.43 29.78
CA GLY A 85 -10.90 -0.39 31.19
C GLY A 85 -11.56 -1.70 31.62
N PRO A 86 -11.44 -2.10 32.91
CA PRO A 86 -12.17 -3.25 33.43
C PRO A 86 -13.66 -3.03 33.20
N GLY A 87 -14.30 -3.96 32.49
CA GLY A 87 -15.72 -3.92 32.22
C GLY A 87 -16.46 -3.70 33.53
N ARG A 88 -17.34 -2.69 33.59
CA ARG A 88 -18.14 -2.42 34.78
C ARG A 88 -18.93 -3.68 35.11
N GLU A 89 -18.46 -4.46 36.08
CA GLU A 89 -19.23 -5.54 36.67
C GLU A 89 -20.50 -4.89 37.24
N ARG A 90 -21.63 -5.23 36.60
CA ARG A 90 -22.93 -4.80 37.12
C ARG A 90 -23.17 -5.59 38.40
N PRO A 91 -23.47 -4.94 39.54
CA PRO A 91 -23.88 -5.68 40.72
C PRO A 91 -25.18 -6.40 40.38
N HIS A 92 -25.14 -7.73 40.44
CA HIS A 92 -26.35 -8.54 40.44
C HIS A 92 -27.05 -8.28 41.79
N VAL A 93 -28.13 -7.49 41.73
CA VAL A 93 -29.09 -7.30 42.82
C VAL A 93 -30.20 -8.33 42.66
#